data_AF-R7KV06-F1
#
_entry.id   AF-R7KV06-F1
#
_cell.length_a   1.000
_cell.length_b   1.000
_cell.length_c   1.000
_cell.angle_alpha   90.00
_cell.angle_beta   90.00
_cell.angle_gamma   90.00
#
_symmetry.space_group_name_H-M   'P 1'
#
loop_
_entity.id
_entity.type
_entity.pdbx_description
1 polymer ?
#
loop_
_entity_poly.entity_id
_entity_poly.type
_entity_poly.pdbx_seq_one_letter_code
_entity_poly.pdbx_strand_id
1 'polypeptide(L)' 'MKEENLIDKLIKGEKVKCKACHSGYFIPFNTTADKAHSFYCSNPKCNFIVRIDPIIEVE' A
#
# COMPACT_ATOMS: atom_id res chain seq x y z
N MET A 1 8.70 -15.96 4.66
CA MET A 1 7.22 -15.86 4.71
C MET A 1 6.81 -14.71 3.80
N LYS A 2 5.78 -14.92 2.98
CA LYS A 2 5.40 -14.15 1.77
C LYS A 2 5.08 -12.67 2.04
N GLU A 3 6.08 -11.81 2.05
CA GLU A 3 5.88 -10.34 2.01
C GLU A 3 5.48 -9.84 0.61
N GLU A 4 5.82 -10.60 -0.44
CA GLU A 4 5.45 -10.33 -1.84
C GLU A 4 3.93 -10.16 -2.04
N ASN A 5 3.10 -10.84 -1.25
CA ASN A 5 1.65 -10.86 -1.44
C ASN A 5 0.93 -9.56 -1.00
N LEU A 6 1.53 -8.72 -0.15
CA LEU A 6 0.88 -7.47 0.25
C LEU A 6 1.07 -6.40 -0.83
N ILE A 7 2.32 -6.20 -1.25
CA ILE A 7 2.68 -5.16 -2.22
C ILE A 7 1.97 -5.41 -3.55
N ASP A 8 1.95 -6.64 -4.06
CA ASP A 8 1.23 -6.99 -5.29
C ASP A 8 -0.25 -6.64 -5.23
N LYS A 9 -0.91 -6.95 -4.11
CA LYS A 9 -2.33 -6.63 -3.90
C LYS A 9 -2.56 -5.13 -3.88
N LEU A 10 -1.67 -4.40 -3.20
CA LEU A 10 -1.75 -2.95 -3.13
C LEU A 10 -1.58 -2.32 -4.52
N ILE A 11 -0.57 -2.72 -5.30
CA ILE A 11 -0.31 -2.21 -6.66
C ILE A 11 -1.48 -2.54 -7.61
N LYS A 12 -2.09 -3.72 -7.47
CA LYS A 12 -3.31 -4.12 -8.21
C LYS A 12 -4.57 -3.35 -7.80
N GLY A 13 -4.49 -2.49 -6.78
CA GLY A 13 -5.62 -1.75 -6.25
C GLY A 13 -6.59 -2.60 -5.43
N GLU A 14 -6.17 -3.78 -4.96
CA GLU A 14 -7.00 -4.58 -4.08
C GLU A 14 -7.22 -3.89 -2.74
N LYS A 15 -8.44 -4.03 -2.21
CA LYS A 15 -8.82 -3.47 -0.92
C LYS A 15 -8.23 -4.30 0.22
N VAL A 16 -7.00 -4.00 0.61
CA VAL A 16 -6.31 -4.70 1.70
C VAL A 16 -6.54 -4.00 3.04
N LYS A 17 -6.93 -4.79 4.05
CA LYS A 17 -7.14 -4.31 5.42
C LYS A 17 -5.81 -3.95 6.08
N CYS A 18 -5.78 -2.85 6.84
CA CYS A 18 -4.59 -2.43 7.57
C CYS A 18 -4.23 -3.44 8.67
N LYS A 19 -3.05 -4.03 8.57
CA LYS A 19 -2.50 -5.02 9.53
C LYS A 19 -2.15 -4.43 10.90
N ALA A 20 -2.12 -3.11 11.04
CA ALA A 20 -1.81 -2.45 12.32
C ALA A 20 -3.06 -2.18 13.16
N CYS A 21 -4.07 -1.51 12.59
CA CYS A 21 -5.28 -1.15 13.34
C CYS A 21 -6.48 -2.07 13.10
N HIS A 22 -6.43 -2.93 12.08
CA HIS A 22 -7.53 -3.83 11.67
C HIS A 22 -8.88 -3.12 11.52
N SER A 23 -8.85 -1.80 11.28
CA SER A 23 -10.03 -0.92 11.26
C SER A 23 -10.10 -0.06 10.00
N GLY A 24 -8.97 0.17 9.32
CA GLY A 24 -8.90 0.87 8.04
C GLY A 24 -8.38 -0.03 6.91
N TYR A 25 -8.27 0.53 5.71
CA TYR A 25 -7.72 -0.10 4.53
C TYR A 25 -6.51 0.68 4.03
N PHE A 26 -5.64 0.04 3.25
CA PHE A 26 -4.57 0.75 2.57
C PHE A 26 -5.10 1.52 1.37
N ILE A 27 -4.70 2.78 1.25
CA ILE A 27 -5.03 3.65 0.12
C ILE A 27 -3.75 4.28 -0.45
N PRO A 28 -3.66 4.41 -1.79
CA PRO A 28 -2.48 4.96 -2.45
C PRO A 28 -2.33 6.46 -2.17
N PHE A 29 -1.10 6.89 -1.91
CA PHE A 29 -0.79 8.30 -1.63
C PHE A 29 -0.80 9.17 -2.88
N ASN A 30 -1.82 10.03 -2.97
CA ASN A 30 -1.92 11.12 -3.96
C ASN A 30 -1.82 10.67 -5.43
N THR A 31 -2.15 9.41 -5.72
CA THR A 31 -2.07 8.80 -7.07
C THR A 31 -2.89 7.51 -7.12
N THR A 32 -2.88 6.82 -8.26
CA THR A 32 -3.48 5.50 -8.42
C THR A 32 -2.56 4.40 -7.89
N ALA A 33 -3.15 3.24 -7.57
CA ALA A 33 -2.45 2.17 -6.88
C ALA A 33 -1.19 1.65 -7.63
N ASP A 34 -1.25 1.59 -8.96
CA ASP A 34 -0.16 1.19 -9.85
C ASP A 34 1.03 2.17 -9.84
N LYS A 35 0.79 3.44 -9.50
CA LYS A 35 1.79 4.52 -9.50
C LYS A 35 2.22 4.95 -8.10
N ALA A 36 1.68 4.31 -7.07
CA ALA A 36 1.86 4.75 -5.69
C ALA A 36 3.18 4.23 -5.11
N HIS A 37 4.07 5.15 -4.76
CA HIS A 37 5.29 4.86 -3.99
C HIS A 37 5.01 4.62 -2.49
N SER A 38 3.80 4.93 -2.03
CA SER A 38 3.39 4.66 -0.67
C SER A 38 1.88 4.47 -0.54
N PHE A 39 1.51 3.65 0.43
CA PHE A 39 0.14 3.37 0.81
C PHE A 39 -0.05 3.67 2.30
N TYR A 40 -1.09 4.40 2.65
CA TYR A 40 -1.40 4.77 4.02
C TYR A 40 -2.71 4.15 4.48
N CYS A 41 -2.87 3.99 5.79
CA CYS A 41 -4.14 3.54 6.32
C CYS A 41 -5.20 4.65 6.20
N SER A 42 -6.39 4.29 5.71
CA SER A 42 -7.55 5.17 5.64
C SER A 42 -8.11 5.55 7.01
N ASN A 43 -7.69 4.89 8.09
CA ASN A 43 -8.09 5.25 9.45
C ASN A 43 -7.20 6.40 9.94
N PRO A 44 -7.75 7.61 10.20
CA PRO A 44 -6.96 8.77 10.62
C PRO A 44 -6.31 8.61 12.00
N LYS A 45 -6.74 7.64 12.80
CA LYS A 45 -6.10 7.28 14.08
C LYS A 45 -4.93 6.30 13.90
N CYS A 46 -4.68 5.84 12.68
CA CYS A 46 -3.65 4.86 12.36
C CYS A 46 -2.62 5.46 11.39
N ASN A 47 -1.43 5.77 11.89
CA ASN A 47 -0.34 6.35 11.09
C ASN A 47 0.51 5.28 10.39
N PHE A 48 -0.07 4.12 10.07
CA PHE A 48 0.65 3.02 9.45
C PHE A 48 0.81 3.27 7.93
N ILE A 49 2.04 3.16 7.45
CA ILE A 49 2.42 3.44 6.06
C ILE A 49 3.23 2.25 5.53
N VAL A 50 2.90 1.82 4.32
CA VAL A 50 3.70 0.91 3.52
C VAL A 50 4.40 1.74 2.44
N ARG A 51 5.73 1.69 2.40
CA ARG A 51 6.52 2.30 1.34
C ARG A 51 6.90 1.20 0.36
N ILE A 52 6.84 1.52 -0.93
CA ILE A 52 7.21 0.62 -2.01
C ILE A 52 8.31 1.34 -2.77
N ASP A 53 9.46 0.70 -2.88
CA ASP A 53 10.54 1.22 -3.71
C ASP A 53 10.06 1.35 -5.17
N PRO A 54 10.41 2.43 -5.87
CA PRO A 54 10.07 2.56 -7.28
C PRO A 54 10.65 1.37 -8.04
N ILE A 55 9.83 0.75 -8.88
CA ILE A 55 10.32 -0.20 -9.88
C ILE A 55 11.02 0.66 -10.95
N ILE A 56 12.34 0.75 -10.86
CA ILE A 56 13.15 1.43 -11.88
C ILE A 56 13.38 0.40 -12.99
N GLU A 57 12.53 0.42 -14.01
CA GLU A 57 12.84 -0.24 -15.29
C GLU A 57 13.89 0.63 -15.99
N VAL A 58 15.14 0.17 -16.00
CA VAL A 58 16.19 0.77 -16.82
C VAL A 58 16.09 0.11 -18.20
N GLU A 59 15.61 0.86 -19.20
CA GLU A 59 15.66 0.48 -20.62
C GLU A 59 17.09 0.55 -21.18
#